data_AF-A0A8J2LGU1-F1
#
_entry.id   AF-A0A8J2LGU1-F1
#
_cell.length_a   1.000
_cell.length_b   1.000
_cell.length_c   1.000
_cell.angle_alpha   90.00
_cell.angle_beta   90.00
_cell.angle_gamma   90.00
#
_symmetry.space_group_name_H-M   'P 1'
#
loop_
_entity.id
_entity.type
_entity.pdbx_description
1 polymer ?
#
loop_
_entity_poly.entity_id
_entity_poly.type
_entity_poly.pdbx_seq_one_letter_code
_entity_poly.pdbx_strand_id
1 'polypeptide(L)'
;YAILTEGTWPSWKGDPREGIQKIMQAAHMDRDQYQLGRTKIFIKAPESLFQLEELRERRFDGFARVIQRAFRKYFAQRQRQKQREEAAAIVFGKKQRRSYSINRAFMGDYIGLDHKPELQSLVG
;
A
#
# COMPACT_ATOMS: atom_id res chain seq x y z
N TYR A 1 4.21 20.11 17.29
CA TYR A 1 3.99 18.82 17.97
C TYR A 1 2.53 18.38 18.11
N ALA A 2 1.53 19.22 17.80
CA ALA A 2 0.12 18.80 17.84
C ALA A 2 -0.20 17.54 17.02
N ILE A 3 0.58 17.28 15.96
CA ILE A 3 0.49 16.09 15.11
C ILE A 3 0.80 14.76 15.83
N LEU A 4 1.46 14.80 16.99
CA LEU A 4 1.83 13.59 17.75
C LEU A 4 0.60 12.88 18.34
N THR A 5 -0.51 13.59 18.52
CA THR A 5 -1.71 13.05 19.17
C THR A 5 -2.97 13.56 18.46
N GLU A 6 -3.90 12.65 18.19
CA GLU A 6 -5.20 12.99 17.61
C GLU A 6 -6.01 13.95 18.50
N GLY A 7 -5.85 13.86 19.83
CA GLY A 7 -6.53 14.73 20.78
C GLY A 7 -6.08 16.20 20.76
N THR A 8 -4.94 16.53 20.14
CA THR A 8 -4.45 17.91 19.99
C THR A 8 -4.44 18.38 18.54
N TRP A 9 -4.55 17.46 17.59
CA TRP A 9 -4.66 17.73 16.17
C TRP A 9 -6.12 17.98 15.77
N PRO A 10 -6.43 18.82 14.76
CA PRO A 10 -5.56 19.77 14.05
C PRO A 10 -5.39 21.11 14.78
N SER A 11 -6.26 21.40 15.74
CA SER A 11 -6.24 22.63 16.52
C SER A 11 -6.71 22.33 17.94
N TRP A 12 -5.95 22.81 18.93
CA TRP A 12 -6.29 22.70 20.34
C TRP A 12 -7.07 23.93 20.80
N LYS A 13 -8.19 23.72 21.50
CA LYS A 13 -9.08 24.79 21.99
C LYS A 13 -9.18 24.89 23.52
N GLY A 14 -8.59 23.95 24.25
CA GLY A 14 -8.63 23.90 25.72
C GLY A 14 -7.47 24.68 26.35
N ASP A 15 -7.26 24.44 27.65
CA ASP A 15 -6.12 25.02 28.35
C ASP A 15 -4.79 24.54 27.74
N PRO A 16 -3.83 25.43 27.43
CA PRO A 16 -2.56 25.04 26.84
C PRO A 16 -1.77 24.02 27.66
N ARG A 17 -1.87 24.03 29.00
CA ARG A 17 -1.10 23.10 29.85
C ARG A 17 -1.59 21.67 29.67
N GLU A 18 -2.90 21.48 29.61
CA GLU A 18 -3.50 20.18 29.32
C GLU A 18 -3.10 19.67 27.92
N GLY A 19 -3.10 20.56 26.92
CA GLY A 19 -2.66 20.21 25.57
C GLY A 19 -1.20 19.75 25.54
N ILE A 20 -0.31 20.46 26.24
CA ILE A 20 1.10 20.08 26.36
C ILE A 20 1.25 18.75 27.09
N GLN A 21 0.50 18.52 28.17
CA GLN A 21 0.52 17.23 28.89
C GLN A 21 0.12 16.07 27.98
N LYS A 22 -0.92 16.22 27.15
CA LYS A 22 -1.31 15.18 26.18
C LYS A 22 -0.21 14.89 25.17
N ILE A 23 0.45 15.93 24.66
CA ILE A 23 1.58 15.78 23.73
C ILE A 23 2.75 15.05 24.40
N MET A 24 3.11 15.42 25.63
CA MET A 24 4.22 14.79 26.36
C MET A 24 3.92 13.32 26.71
N GLN A 25 2.67 13.01 27.06
CA GLN A 25 2.23 11.63 27.28
C GLN A 25 2.31 10.78 26.00
N ALA A 26 1.87 11.32 24.86
CA ALA A 26 1.95 10.62 23.59
C ALA A 26 3.39 10.44 23.09
N ALA A 27 4.30 11.34 23.50
CA ALA A 27 5.73 11.22 23.24
C ALA A 27 6.46 10.28 24.21
N HIS A 28 5.76 9.70 25.19
CA HIS A 28 6.34 8.89 26.26
C HIS A 28 7.46 9.62 27.04
N MET A 29 7.31 10.93 27.22
CA MET A 29 8.27 11.72 27.99
C MET A 29 7.92 11.68 29.48
N ASP A 30 8.88 11.25 30.29
CA ASP A 30 8.73 11.23 31.74
C ASP A 30 8.65 12.63 32.35
N ARG A 31 7.90 12.78 33.45
CA ARG A 31 7.63 14.08 34.08
C ARG A 31 8.86 14.73 34.73
N ASP A 32 9.92 13.97 34.97
CA ASP A 32 11.21 14.46 35.48
C ASP A 32 12.09 15.06 34.37
N GLN A 33 11.77 14.78 33.10
CA GLN A 33 12.50 15.27 31.92
C GLN A 33 12.04 16.66 31.46
N TYR A 34 10.89 17.14 31.93
CA TYR A 34 10.38 18.46 31.57
C TYR A 34 9.66 19.14 32.73
N GLN A 35 9.57 20.46 32.67
CA GLN A 35 8.83 21.27 33.63
C GLN A 35 7.99 22.34 32.90
N LEU A 36 6.75 22.51 33.31
CA LEU A 36 5.86 23.55 32.79
C LEU A 36 6.08 24.85 33.58
N GLY A 37 6.62 25.86 32.90
CA GLY A 37 6.68 27.23 33.42
C GLY A 37 5.33 27.96 33.32
N ARG A 38 5.34 29.28 33.51
CA ARG A 38 4.13 30.10 33.32
C ARG A 38 3.72 30.19 31.85
N THR A 39 4.69 30.43 30.97
CA THR A 39 4.45 30.70 29.54
C THR A 39 5.14 29.71 28.59
N LYS A 40 6.10 28.93 29.09
CA LYS A 40 6.96 28.05 28.29
C LYS A 40 7.19 26.72 29.01
N ILE A 41 7.50 25.69 28.24
CA ILE A 41 7.99 24.40 28.74
C ILE A 41 9.52 24.42 28.77
N PHE A 42 10.09 23.82 29.82
CA PHE A 42 11.53 23.63 29.99
C PHE A 42 11.82 22.15 29.89
N ILE A 43 12.79 21.78 29.05
CA ILE A 43 13.23 20.39 28.88
C ILE A 43 14.60 20.28 29.55
N LYS A 44 14.78 19.24 30.36
CA LYS A 44 15.96 19.04 31.22
C LYS A 44 17.20 18.63 30.42
N ALA A 45 17.02 17.71 29.48
CA ALA A 45 18.10 17.08 28.73
C ALA A 45 17.90 17.25 27.22
N PRO A 46 18.95 17.55 26.43
CA PRO A 46 18.83 17.71 24.98
C PRO A 46 18.35 16.44 24.28
N GLU A 47 18.67 15.25 24.81
CA GLU A 47 18.23 13.96 24.29
C GLU A 47 16.71 13.85 24.25
N SER A 48 16.04 14.32 25.30
CA SER A 48 14.57 14.33 25.42
C SER A 48 13.93 15.21 24.34
N LEU A 49 14.55 16.34 23.99
CA LEU A 49 14.09 17.19 22.88
C LEU A 49 14.31 16.50 21.53
N PHE A 50 15.45 15.84 21.31
CA PHE A 50 15.71 15.11 20.07
C PHE A 50 14.75 13.93 19.88
N GLN A 51 14.40 13.22 20.94
CA GLN A 51 13.38 12.17 20.89
C GLN A 51 12.02 12.72 20.44
N LEU A 52 11.61 13.88 20.95
CA LEU A 52 10.39 14.56 20.52
C LEU A 52 10.40 14.93 19.04
N GLU A 53 11.52 15.46 18.54
CA GLU A 53 11.68 15.79 17.12
C GLU A 53 11.64 14.55 16.24
N GLU A 54 12.33 13.49 16.64
CA GLU A 54 12.34 12.23 15.89
C GLU A 54 10.94 11.62 15.79
N LEU A 55 10.17 11.61 16.90
CA LEU A 55 8.79 11.14 16.89
C LEU A 55 7.90 11.99 15.98
N ARG A 56 8.12 13.30 15.95
CA ARG A 56 7.41 14.23 15.08
C ARG A 56 7.70 13.93 13.62
N GLU A 57 8.97 13.76 13.26
CA GLU A 57 9.41 13.46 11.89
C GLU A 57 8.83 12.13 11.41
N ARG A 58 8.90 11.07 12.25
CA ARG A 58 8.30 9.76 11.95
C ARG A 58 6.80 9.84 11.68
N ARG A 59 6.07 10.74 12.36
CA ARG A 59 4.64 10.94 12.07
C ARG A 59 4.41 11.61 10.73
N PHE A 60 5.19 12.63 10.37
CA PHE A 60 5.12 13.23 9.04
C PHE A 60 5.41 12.21 7.94
N ASP A 61 6.47 11.41 8.11
CA ASP A 61 6.81 10.35 7.18
C ASP A 61 5.69 9.32 7.02
N GLY A 62 5.02 8.96 8.12
CA GLY A 62 3.86 8.10 8.10
C GLY A 62 2.75 8.64 7.18
N PHE A 63 2.39 9.91 7.35
CA PHE A 63 1.38 10.55 6.50
C PHE A 63 1.83 10.70 5.05
N ALA A 64 3.09 11.09 4.82
CA ALA A 64 3.66 11.19 3.48
C ALA A 64 3.59 9.85 2.75
N ARG A 65 3.89 8.74 3.43
CA ARG A 65 3.80 7.38 2.86
C ARG A 65 2.37 7.00 2.49
N VAL A 66 1.37 7.40 3.27
CA VAL A 66 -0.05 7.17 2.93
C VAL A 66 -0.40 7.88 1.63
N ILE A 67 -0.04 9.16 1.52
CA ILE A 67 -0.29 9.97 0.30
C ILE A 67 0.45 9.37 -0.89
N GLN A 68 1.74 9.06 -0.74
CA GLN A 68 2.56 8.46 -1.79
C GLN A 68 2.00 7.10 -2.25
N ARG A 69 1.53 6.25 -1.32
CA ARG A 69 0.93 4.96 -1.63
C ARG A 69 -0.36 5.13 -2.45
N ALA A 70 -1.22 6.06 -2.05
CA ALA A 70 -2.45 6.37 -2.79
C ALA A 70 -2.15 6.86 -4.20
N PHE A 71 -1.18 7.79 -4.33
CA PHE A 71 -0.72 8.31 -5.61
C PHE A 71 -0.19 7.19 -6.51
N ARG A 72 0.78 6.39 -6.04
CA ARG A 72 1.35 5.28 -6.82
C ARG A 72 0.29 4.28 -7.25
N LYS A 73 -0.67 3.95 -6.38
CA LYS A 73 -1.78 3.03 -6.69
C LYS A 73 -2.64 3.57 -7.84
N TYR A 74 -2.99 4.86 -7.80
CA TYR A 74 -3.81 5.49 -8.85
C TYR A 74 -3.12 5.43 -10.22
N PHE A 75 -1.84 5.81 -10.30
CA PHE A 75 -1.09 5.76 -11.56
C PHE A 75 -0.89 4.33 -12.06
N ALA A 76 -0.60 3.38 -11.16
CA ALA A 76 -0.49 1.97 -11.53
C ALA A 76 -1.81 1.39 -12.04
N GLN A 77 -2.96 1.82 -11.50
CA GLN A 77 -4.28 1.43 -12.02
C GLN A 77 -4.52 1.98 -13.42
N ARG A 78 -4.23 3.26 -13.66
CA ARG A 78 -4.37 3.88 -14.99
C ARG A 78 -3.48 3.20 -16.03
N GLN A 79 -2.22 2.93 -15.69
CA GLN A 79 -1.30 2.24 -16.59
C GLN A 79 -1.79 0.84 -16.93
N ARG A 80 -2.30 0.09 -15.93
CA ARG A 80 -2.88 -1.24 -16.17
C ARG A 80 -4.13 -1.20 -17.07
N GLN A 81 -4.98 -0.19 -16.94
CA GLN A 81 -6.13 -0.05 -17.84
C GLN A 81 -5.68 0.21 -19.28
N LYS A 82 -4.74 1.14 -19.48
CA LYS A 82 -4.14 1.40 -20.79
C LYS A 82 -3.56 0.13 -21.44
N GLN A 83 -2.76 -0.63 -20.69
CA GLN A 83 -2.19 -1.89 -21.17
C GLN A 83 -3.26 -2.94 -21.51
N ARG A 84 -4.36 -3.00 -20.75
CA ARG A 84 -5.48 -3.91 -21.06
C ARG A 84 -6.17 -3.53 -22.36
N GLU A 85 -6.37 -2.25 -22.61
CA GLU A 85 -6.96 -1.74 -23.86
C GLU A 85 -6.04 -2.03 -25.06
N GLU A 86 -4.74 -1.73 -24.92
CA GLU A 86 -3.73 -2.03 -25.95
C GLU A 86 -3.68 -3.53 -26.26
N ALA A 87 -3.65 -4.39 -25.24
CA ALA A 87 -3.65 -5.85 -25.43
C ALA A 87 -4.94 -6.35 -26.11
N ALA A 88 -6.10 -5.80 -25.75
CA ALA A 88 -7.36 -6.13 -26.42
C ALA A 88 -7.36 -5.72 -27.90
N ALA A 89 -6.80 -4.54 -28.21
CA ALA A 89 -6.70 -4.03 -29.58
C ALA A 89 -5.83 -4.93 -30.49
N ILE A 90 -4.81 -5.61 -29.95
CA ILE A 90 -3.97 -6.53 -30.73
C ILE A 90 -4.80 -7.65 -31.36
N VAL A 91 -5.75 -8.21 -30.62
CA VAL A 91 -6.58 -9.35 -31.05
C VAL A 91 -7.95 -8.94 -31.60
N PHE A 92 -8.33 -7.67 -31.43
CA PHE A 92 -9.60 -7.13 -31.90
C PHE A 92 -9.71 -7.25 -33.42
N GLY A 93 -10.78 -7.89 -33.89
CA GLY A 93 -11.00 -8.17 -35.32
C GLY A 93 -10.03 -9.20 -35.94
N LYS A 94 -9.01 -9.66 -35.21
CA LYS A 94 -7.99 -10.61 -35.69
C LYS A 94 -8.17 -12.03 -35.13
N LYS A 95 -9.26 -12.29 -34.39
CA LYS A 95 -9.59 -13.61 -33.89
C LYS A 95 -9.96 -14.54 -35.05
N GLN A 96 -8.97 -15.26 -35.55
CA GLN A 96 -9.16 -16.31 -36.55
C GLN A 96 -9.11 -17.68 -35.86
N ARG A 97 -9.99 -18.61 -36.24
CA ARG A 97 -9.80 -20.03 -35.90
C ARG A 97 -8.49 -20.49 -36.55
N ARG A 98 -7.74 -21.38 -35.89
CA ARG A 98 -6.59 -22.03 -36.56
C ARG A 98 -7.11 -22.67 -37.85
N SER A 99 -6.48 -22.38 -38.98
CA SER A 99 -6.95 -22.86 -40.30
C SER A 99 -7.19 -24.38 -40.31
N TYR A 100 -6.26 -25.13 -39.70
CA TYR A 100 -6.33 -26.59 -39.53
C TYR A 100 -7.43 -27.10 -38.58
N SER A 101 -8.25 -26.23 -37.99
CA SER A 101 -9.41 -26.59 -37.15
C SER A 101 -10.76 -26.19 -37.74
N ILE A 102 -10.78 -25.54 -38.91
CA ILE A 102 -12.01 -25.23 -39.66
C ILE A 102 -12.28 -26.45 -40.55
N ASN A 103 -13.43 -27.11 -40.37
CA ASN A 103 -13.84 -28.34 -41.08
C ASN A 103 -13.09 -29.63 -40.71
N ARG A 104 -12.49 -29.73 -39.52
CA ARG A 104 -12.06 -31.03 -39.00
C ARG A 104 -13.29 -31.78 -38.50
N ALA A 105 -13.80 -32.73 -39.29
CA ALA A 105 -14.84 -33.65 -38.85
C ALA A 105 -14.38 -34.37 -37.58
N PHE A 106 -15.31 -34.63 -36.65
CA PHE A 106 -14.99 -35.46 -35.50
C PHE A 106 -14.73 -36.89 -35.95
N MET A 107 -13.47 -37.21 -36.24
CA MET A 107 -13.03 -38.54 -36.67
C MET A 107 -12.74 -39.48 -35.49
N GLY A 108 -12.91 -39.00 -34.25
CA GLY A 108 -12.57 -39.77 -33.06
C GLY A 108 -11.08 -39.72 -32.77
N ASP A 109 -10.39 -40.85 -32.95
CA ASP A 109 -9.00 -41.04 -32.56
C ASP A 109 -8.03 -40.15 -33.36
N TYR A 110 -7.63 -39.04 -32.75
CA TYR A 110 -6.73 -38.07 -33.35
C TYR A 110 -5.24 -38.33 -33.04
N ILE A 111 -4.95 -39.34 -32.24
CA ILE A 111 -3.59 -39.68 -31.76
C ILE A 111 -3.16 -41.04 -32.32
N GLY A 112 -4.09 -41.82 -32.88
CA GLY A 112 -3.84 -43.16 -33.39
C GLY A 112 -3.78 -44.21 -32.27
N LEU A 113 -4.50 -43.98 -31.17
CA LEU A 113 -4.73 -44.96 -30.09
C LEU A 113 -5.16 -46.34 -30.62
N ASP A 114 -5.99 -46.40 -31.66
CA ASP A 114 -6.48 -47.67 -32.23
C ASP A 114 -5.38 -48.46 -32.94
N HIS A 115 -4.31 -47.79 -33.38
CA HIS A 115 -3.22 -48.40 -34.15
C HIS A 115 -1.88 -48.39 -33.39
N LYS A 116 -1.86 -47.90 -32.15
CA LYS A 116 -0.66 -47.80 -31.30
C LYS A 116 -0.95 -48.38 -29.92
N PRO A 117 -0.74 -49.68 -29.71
CA PRO A 117 -1.00 -50.34 -28.43
C PRO A 117 -0.16 -49.78 -27.28
N GLU A 118 1.03 -49.24 -27.58
CA GLU A 118 1.89 -48.55 -26.61
C GLU A 118 1.16 -47.37 -25.95
N LEU A 119 0.36 -46.63 -26.70
CA LEU A 119 -0.36 -45.46 -26.19
C LEU A 119 -1.64 -45.84 -25.42
N GLN A 120 -2.26 -46.99 -25.74
CA GLN A 120 -3.40 -47.50 -24.97
C GLN A 120 -3.00 -47.84 -23.53
N SER A 121 -1.78 -48.33 -23.31
CA SER A 121 -1.31 -48.66 -21.95
C SER A 121 -1.16 -47.45 -21.02
N LEU A 122 -1.09 -46.23 -21.56
CA LEU A 122 -0.99 -44.98 -20.81
C LEU A 122 -2.37 -44.37 -20.46
N VAL A 123 -3.42 -44.80 -21.18
CA VAL A 123 -4.80 -44.38 -20.97
C VAL A 123 -5.52 -45.57 -20.33
N GLY A 124 -5.32 -45.74 -19.02
CA GLY A 124 -5.82 -46.88 -18.25
C GLY A 124 -7.32 -47.12 -18.34
#